data_AF-A0A0F9U7Z5-F1
#
_entry.id   AF-A0A0F9U7Z5-F1
#
_cell.length_a   1.000
_cell.length_b   1.000
_cell.length_c   1.000
_cell.angle_alpha   90.00
_cell.angle_beta   90.00
_cell.angle_gamma   90.00
#
_symmetry.space_group_name_H-M   'P 1'
#
loop_
_entity.id
_entity.type
_entity.pdbx_description
1 polymer ?
#
loop_
_entity_poly.entity_id
_entity_poly.type
_entity_poly.pdbx_seq_one_letter_code
_entity_poly.pdbx_strand_id
1 'polypeptide(L)' 'MAIIKSNFGEGLAGITPQGSGTPTLATAMRDVADDFETMRATNNAVNAKLDADAGITDTDYAALHDIASATIKTKKG' A
#
# COMPACT_ATOMS: atom_id res chain seq x y z
N MET A 1 30.69 5.05 -1.24
CA MET A 1 29.86 3.85 -1.46
C MET A 1 29.13 3.54 -0.16
N ALA A 2 27.92 4.07 0.01
CA ALA A 2 27.17 3.82 1.24
C ALA A 2 26.48 2.46 1.11
N ILE A 3 26.90 1.50 1.95
CA ILE A 3 26.24 0.20 2.06
C ILE A 3 24.84 0.49 2.61
N ILE A 4 23.84 0.38 1.74
CA ILE A 4 22.45 0.33 2.17
C ILE A 4 22.35 -0.93 3.04
N LYS A 5 22.18 -0.75 4.35
CA LYS A 5 21.91 -1.86 5.27
C LYS A 5 20.52 -2.39 4.92
N SER A 6 20.50 -3.43 4.10
CA SER A 6 19.31 -4.00 3.51
C SER A 6 18.55 -4.82 4.55
N ASN A 7 17.76 -4.16 5.40
CA ASN A 7 16.69 -4.85 6.11
C ASN A 7 15.39 -4.11 5.79
N PHE A 8 14.76 -4.50 4.67
CA PHE A 8 13.32 -4.32 4.54
C PHE A 8 12.67 -5.07 5.70
N GLY A 9 11.95 -4.34 6.56
CA GLY A 9 11.41 -4.86 7.83
C GLY A 9 11.80 -4.04 9.07
N GLU A 10 12.70 -3.06 8.97
CA GLU A 10 12.92 -2.09 10.06
C GLU A 10 11.79 -1.04 10.02
N GLY A 11 10.66 -1.42 10.62
CA GLY A 11 9.37 -0.74 10.57
C GLY A 11 9.40 0.74 10.91
N LEU A 12 9.27 1.58 9.89
CA LEU A 12 9.02 3.03 10.05
C LEU A 12 7.63 3.46 9.58
N ALA A 13 6.70 2.51 9.37
CA ALA A 13 5.30 2.78 9.04
C ALA A 13 4.27 1.93 9.82
N GLY A 14 4.68 1.19 10.85
CA GLY A 14 3.75 0.37 11.65
C GLY A 14 3.17 -0.87 10.94
N ILE A 15 3.71 -1.21 9.77
CA ILE A 15 3.36 -2.37 8.94
C ILE A 15 4.39 -3.49 9.16
N THR A 16 4.53 -3.95 10.40
CA THR A 16 5.34 -5.14 10.67
C THR A 16 4.63 -6.37 10.10
N PRO A 17 5.32 -7.25 9.34
CA PRO A 17 4.86 -8.60 9.11
C PRO A 17 4.52 -9.26 10.45
N GLN A 18 3.38 -9.93 10.55
CA GLN A 18 3.05 -10.73 11.74
C GLN A 18 4.06 -11.87 11.86
N GLY A 19 5.12 -11.67 12.66
CA GLY A 19 6.01 -12.74 13.09
C GLY A 19 7.49 -12.41 12.94
N SER A 20 8.21 -12.46 14.07
CA SER A 20 9.66 -12.44 14.13
C SER A 20 10.25 -13.72 13.54
N GLY A 21 10.58 -13.71 12.25
CA GLY A 21 11.34 -14.74 11.56
C GLY A 21 11.72 -14.24 10.17
N THR A 22 12.82 -14.73 9.59
CA THR A 22 13.23 -14.35 8.22
C THR A 22 12.07 -14.71 7.28
N PRO A 23 11.33 -13.73 6.72
CA PRO A 23 10.15 -14.03 5.92
C PRO A 23 10.58 -14.82 4.69
N THR A 24 9.85 -15.88 4.37
CA THR A 24 10.06 -16.58 3.10
C THR A 24 9.74 -15.64 1.95
N LEU A 25 10.30 -15.87 0.75
CA LEU A 25 9.93 -15.09 -0.44
C LEU A 25 8.41 -15.07 -0.67
N ALA A 26 7.72 -16.18 -0.36
CA ALA A 26 6.26 -16.27 -0.46
C ALA A 26 5.53 -15.40 0.58
N THR A 27 6.07 -15.27 1.79
CA THR A 27 5.55 -14.37 2.82
C THR A 27 5.76 -12.91 2.40
N ALA A 28 6.98 -12.56 2.00
CA ALA A 28 7.30 -11.20 1.55
C ALA A 28 6.48 -10.75 0.33
N MET A 29 6.25 -11.64 -0.64
CA MET A 29 5.42 -11.34 -1.81
C MET A 29 3.93 -11.18 -1.45
N ARG A 30 3.45 -11.81 -0.38
CA ARG A 30 2.09 -11.62 0.14
C ARG A 30 1.98 -10.28 0.87
N ASP A 31 2.93 -9.98 1.75
CA ASP A 31 2.95 -8.71 2.49
C ASP A 31 2.99 -7.51 1.52
N VAL A 32 3.82 -7.60 0.47
CA VAL A 32 3.86 -6.58 -0.59
C VAL A 32 2.52 -6.44 -1.32
N ALA A 33 1.79 -7.53 -1.55
CA ALA A 33 0.46 -7.47 -2.16
C ALA A 33 -0.56 -6.78 -1.25
N ASP A 34 -0.51 -7.07 0.05
CA ASP A 34 -1.38 -6.45 1.05
C ASP A 34 -1.04 -4.95 1.24
N ASP A 35 0.25 -4.60 1.20
CA ASP A 35 0.72 -3.20 1.22
C ASP A 35 0.23 -2.42 0.00
N PHE A 36 0.29 -3.01 -1.20
CA PHE A 36 -0.22 -2.37 -2.42
C PHE A 36 -1.74 -2.12 -2.36
N GLU A 37 -2.52 -3.07 -1.84
CA GLU A 37 -3.96 -2.88 -1.65
C GLU A 37 -4.24 -1.80 -0.59
N THR A 38 -3.43 -1.73 0.46
CA THR A 38 -3.53 -0.68 1.49
C THR A 38 -3.20 0.70 0.92
N MET A 39 -2.14 0.82 0.10
CA MET A 39 -1.80 2.06 -0.59
C MET A 39 -2.91 2.52 -1.53
N ARG A 40 -3.49 1.59 -2.30
CA ARG A 40 -4.63 1.85 -3.19
C ARG A 40 -5.83 2.38 -2.41
N ALA A 41 -6.22 1.69 -1.34
CA ALA A 41 -7.34 2.11 -0.50
C ALA A 41 -7.12 3.50 0.10
N THR A 42 -5.89 3.79 0.55
CA THR A 42 -5.51 5.09 1.09
C THR A 42 -5.61 6.19 0.04
N ASN A 43 -5.15 5.95 -1.19
CA ASN A 43 -5.26 6.90 -2.30
C ASN A 43 -6.72 7.27 -2.60
N ASN A 44 -7.59 6.27 -2.79
CA ASN A 44 -9.01 6.53 -3.08
C ASN A 44 -9.72 7.23 -1.89
N ALA A 45 -9.31 6.93 -0.65
CA ALA A 45 -9.80 7.66 0.51
C ALA A 45 -9.38 9.14 0.54
N VAL A 46 -8.23 9.49 -0.04
CA VAL A 46 -7.81 10.88 -0.22
C VAL A 46 -8.66 11.55 -1.31
N ASN A 47 -8.88 10.90 -2.45
CA ASN A 47 -9.75 11.43 -3.51
C ASN A 47 -11.14 11.78 -2.97
N ALA A 48 -11.74 10.87 -2.18
CA ALA A 48 -13.04 11.12 -1.56
C ALA A 48 -13.05 12.31 -0.57
N LYS A 49 -11.92 12.57 0.11
CA LYS A 49 -11.78 13.75 0.97
C LYS A 49 -11.65 15.04 0.16
N LEU A 50 -10.95 14.99 -0.97
CA LEU A 50 -10.84 16.11 -1.89
C LEU A 50 -12.22 16.46 -2.46
N ASP A 51 -13.00 15.46 -2.90
CA ASP A 51 -14.36 15.69 -3.39
C ASP A 51 -15.30 16.30 -2.34
N ALA A 52 -15.03 16.07 -1.06
CA ALA A 52 -15.77 16.63 0.06
C ALA A 52 -15.25 18.01 0.52
N ASP A 53 -14.12 18.48 0.00
CA ASP A 53 -13.51 19.75 0.40
C ASP A 53 -14.10 20.91 -0.43
N ALA A 54 -14.97 21.71 0.19
CA ALA A 54 -15.55 22.89 -0.46
C ALA A 54 -14.56 24.02 -0.73
N GLY A 55 -13.32 23.93 -0.24
CA GLY A 55 -12.24 24.88 -0.46
C GLY A 55 -11.49 24.69 -1.77
N ILE A 56 -11.69 23.56 -2.46
CA ILE A 56 -11.10 23.28 -3.77
C ILE A 56 -12.14 23.38 -4.87
N THR A 57 -11.72 23.73 -6.08
CA THR A 57 -12.64 23.99 -7.20
C THR A 57 -13.15 22.71 -7.86
N ASP A 58 -12.31 21.68 -7.88
CA ASP A 58 -12.62 20.41 -8.51
C ASP A 58 -13.30 19.46 -7.51
N THR A 59 -14.22 18.62 -7.99
CA THR A 59 -15.15 17.84 -7.13
C THR A 59 -15.36 16.40 -7.62
N ASP A 60 -14.62 15.95 -8.63
CA ASP A 60 -14.76 14.61 -9.21
C ASP A 60 -13.44 13.81 -9.23
N TYR A 61 -12.55 14.05 -8.26
CA TYR A 61 -11.30 13.31 -8.09
C TYR A 61 -11.54 11.80 -7.96
N ALA A 62 -12.54 11.35 -7.20
CA ALA A 62 -12.82 9.92 -7.10
C ALA A 62 -13.32 9.34 -8.43
N ALA A 63 -14.03 10.13 -9.25
CA ALA A 63 -14.49 9.66 -10.55
C ALA A 63 -13.35 9.56 -11.59
N LEU A 64 -12.37 10.47 -11.51
CA LEU A 64 -11.28 10.56 -12.48
C LEU A 64 -10.01 9.81 -12.08
N HIS A 65 -9.76 9.62 -10.78
CA HIS A 65 -8.45 9.22 -10.26
C HIS A 65 -8.49 8.04 -9.29
N ASP A 66 -9.64 7.41 -9.07
CA ASP A 66 -9.69 6.18 -8.30
C ASP A 66 -8.96 5.04 -8.99
N ILE A 67 -8.16 4.33 -8.20
CA ILE A 67 -7.42 3.17 -8.66
C ILE A 67 -8.28 1.94 -8.39
N ALA A 68 -8.61 1.20 -9.46
CA ALA A 68 -9.31 -0.07 -9.37
C ALA A 68 -8.44 -1.12 -8.63
N SER A 69 -9.07 -2.00 -7.85
CA SER A 69 -8.34 -3.09 -7.19
C SER A 69 -7.74 -4.03 -8.24
N ALA A 70 -6.47 -4.37 -8.04
CA ALA A 70 -5.77 -5.36 -8.84
C ALA A 70 -5.55 -6.61 -7.98
N THR A 71 -6.11 -7.74 -8.41
CA THR A 71 -5.89 -9.00 -7.69
C THR A 71 -4.47 -9.52 -7.95
N ILE A 72 -3.55 -9.31 -7.01
CA ILE A 72 -2.25 -9.98 -7.03
C ILE A 72 -2.43 -11.38 -6.46
N LYS A 73 -2.56 -12.38 -7.35
CA LYS A 73 -2.69 -13.79 -6.95
C LYS A 73 -1.32 -14.34 -6.57
N THR A 74 -1.03 -14.44 -5.28
CA THR A 74 0.08 -15.27 -4.80
C THR A 74 -0.40 -16.72 -4.73
N LYS A 75 0.25 -17.63 -5.48
CA LYS A 75 -0.05 -19.06 -5.37
C LYS A 75 0.38 -19.49 -3.97
N LYS A 76 -0.56 -20.03 -3.18
CA LYS A 76 -0.21 -20.69 -1.92
C LYS A 76 0.72 -21.86 -2.25
N GLY A 77 1.96 -21.77 -1.80
CA GLY A 77 2.91 -22.88 -1.81
C GLY A 77 2.39 -24.04 -0.97
#